data_AF-A0A485JQ93-F1
#
_entry.id   AF-A0A485JQ93-F1
#
_cell.length_a   1.000
_cell.length_b   1.000
_cell.length_c   1.000
_cell.angle_alpha   90.00
_cell.angle_beta   90.00
_cell.angle_gamma   90.00
#
_symmetry.space_group_name_H-M   'P 1'
#
loop_
_entity.id
_entity.type
_entity.pdbx_description
1 polymer ?
#
loop_
_entity_poly.entity_id
_entity_poly.type
_entity_poly.pdbx_seq_one_letter_code
_entity_poly.pdbx_strand_id
1 'polypeptide(L)'
;MACRTSLEVEHLLAQFRMTQQDAPLVTAECITLESDWRSKEEVLKGMTDNLLLAGRCRYPRKLEADLWAREAVFSTGLGFSFAIPHSKSEHIEQSTISVARLQAPVRWGDDEAQFIIMLTLNKHAAGDQHMRIFSRLARPHHARRIP
;
A
#
# COMPACT_ATOMS: atom_id res chain seq x y z
N MET A 1 27.97 -11.46 20.00
CA MET A 1 28.08 -12.39 18.86
C MET A 1 29.21 -11.91 17.98
N ALA A 2 30.21 -12.76 17.70
CA ALA A 2 31.31 -12.42 16.81
C ALA A 2 31.14 -13.21 15.50
N CYS A 3 30.66 -12.54 14.45
CA CYS A 3 30.74 -13.08 13.10
C CYS A 3 32.21 -13.13 12.69
N ARG A 4 32.67 -14.28 12.21
CA ARG A 4 34.07 -14.56 11.84
C ARG A 4 34.32 -14.38 10.34
N THR A 5 33.26 -14.33 9.55
CA THR A 5 33.33 -14.17 8.09
C THR A 5 32.29 -13.16 7.58
N SER A 6 32.54 -12.56 6.41
CA SER A 6 31.57 -11.68 5.75
C SER A 6 30.27 -12.41 5.42
N LEU A 7 30.34 -13.69 5.04
CA LEU A 7 29.18 -14.53 4.80
C LEU A 7 28.30 -14.71 6.05
N GLU A 8 28.89 -14.87 7.23
CA GLU A 8 28.12 -14.95 8.48
C GLU A 8 27.44 -13.63 8.81
N VAL A 9 28.08 -12.49 8.54
CA VAL A 9 27.46 -11.16 8.69
C VAL A 9 26.28 -11.03 7.73
N GLU A 10 26.45 -11.40 6.46
CA GLU A 10 25.38 -11.39 5.47
C GLU A 10 24.22 -12.29 5.87
N HIS A 11 24.50 -13.49 6.38
CA HIS A 11 23.49 -14.41 6.87
C HIS A 11 22.74 -13.86 8.09
N LEU A 12 23.46 -13.26 9.05
CA LEU A 12 22.85 -12.64 10.23
C LEU A 12 21.99 -11.43 9.82
N LEU A 13 22.46 -10.61 8.89
CA LEU A 13 21.73 -9.47 8.35
C LEU A 13 20.49 -9.93 7.58
N ALA A 14 20.56 -11.03 6.83
CA ALA A 14 19.41 -11.63 6.16
C ALA A 14 18.38 -12.15 7.18
N GLN A 15 18.80 -12.89 8.20
CA GLN A 15 17.92 -13.38 9.28
C GLN A 15 17.30 -12.23 10.10
N PHE A 16 18.07 -11.18 10.38
CA PHE A 16 17.57 -9.98 11.06
C PHE A 16 16.53 -9.25 10.20
N ARG A 17 16.74 -9.14 8.87
CA ARG A 17 15.75 -8.58 7.95
C ARG A 17 14.48 -9.42 7.85
N MET A 18 14.60 -10.76 7.92
CA MET A 18 13.44 -11.66 7.91
C MET A 18 12.60 -11.55 9.19
N THR A 19 13.23 -11.39 10.36
CA THR A 19 12.51 -11.16 11.63
C THR A 19 11.84 -9.78 11.71
N GLN A 20 12.26 -8.81 10.89
CA GLN A 20 11.55 -7.54 10.70
C GLN A 20 10.31 -7.67 9.78
N GLN A 21 10.02 -8.84 9.18
CA GLN A 21 8.81 -9.02 8.36
C GLN A 21 7.51 -9.12 9.17
N ASP A 22 7.57 -9.14 10.50
CA ASP A 22 6.40 -9.26 11.39
C ASP A 22 5.69 -7.91 11.68
N ALA A 23 6.07 -6.83 11.01
CA ALA A 23 5.39 -5.56 11.22
C ALA A 23 3.92 -5.65 10.73
N PRO A 24 2.93 -5.20 11.53
CA PRO A 24 1.52 -5.29 11.15
C PRO A 24 1.24 -4.61 9.81
N LEU A 25 0.32 -5.17 9.04
CA LEU A 25 -0.06 -4.65 7.70
C LEU A 25 -0.61 -3.22 7.76
N VAL A 26 -1.28 -2.85 8.85
CA VAL A 26 -1.77 -1.50 9.10
C VAL A 26 -1.20 -1.06 10.42
N THR A 27 -0.61 0.13 10.44
CA THR A 27 -0.25 0.84 11.67
C THR A 27 -0.76 2.27 11.59
N ALA A 28 -0.81 2.98 12.72
CA ALA A 28 -1.37 4.33 12.78
C ALA A 28 -0.62 5.32 11.86
N GLU A 29 0.68 5.13 11.67
CA GLU A 29 1.53 5.95 10.80
C GLU A 29 1.17 5.81 9.31
N CYS A 30 0.44 4.75 8.94
CA CYS A 30 -0.03 4.53 7.58
C CYS A 30 -1.46 5.06 7.35
N ILE A 31 -2.06 5.72 8.35
CA ILE A 31 -3.41 6.29 8.29
C ILE A 31 -3.32 7.83 8.25
N THR A 32 -4.00 8.44 7.28
CA THR A 32 -4.07 9.89 7.09
C THR A 32 -5.54 10.30 6.99
N LEU A 33 -6.05 11.14 7.89
CA LEU A 33 -7.50 11.40 7.96
C LEU A 33 -7.95 12.73 7.37
N GLU A 34 -7.02 13.66 7.08
CA GLU A 34 -7.35 15.05 6.69
C GLU A 34 -6.32 15.62 5.70
N SER A 35 -5.85 14.84 4.73
CA SER A 35 -4.93 15.36 3.73
C SER A 35 -5.62 16.36 2.79
N ASP A 36 -4.89 17.41 2.45
CA ASP A 36 -5.30 18.46 1.51
C ASP A 36 -4.93 18.14 0.05
N TRP A 37 -4.60 16.88 -0.24
CA TRP A 37 -4.29 16.37 -1.58
C TRP A 37 -5.51 16.50 -2.51
N ARG A 38 -5.31 17.10 -3.68
CA ARG A 38 -6.38 17.56 -4.58
C ARG A 38 -6.41 16.84 -5.92
N SER A 39 -5.52 15.88 -6.13
CA SER A 39 -5.45 15.10 -7.36
C SER A 39 -5.03 13.65 -7.08
N LYS A 40 -5.28 12.76 -8.05
CA LYS A 40 -4.84 11.37 -7.99
C LYS A 40 -3.33 11.28 -7.80
N GLU A 41 -2.61 12.16 -8.48
CA GLU A 41 -1.15 12.31 -8.44
C GLU A 41 -0.67 12.67 -7.04
N GLU A 42 -1.26 13.69 -6.41
CA GLU A 42 -0.91 14.10 -5.06
C GLU A 42 -1.21 13.01 -4.04
N VAL A 43 -2.33 12.28 -4.21
CA VAL A 43 -2.68 11.15 -3.36
C VAL A 43 -1.64 10.02 -3.46
N LEU A 44 -1.31 9.56 -4.67
CA LEU A 44 -0.34 8.47 -4.84
C LEU A 44 1.06 8.86 -4.35
N LYS A 45 1.49 10.09 -4.63
CA LYS A 45 2.76 10.63 -4.15
C LYS A 45 2.79 10.75 -2.63
N GLY A 46 1.77 11.35 -2.04
CA GLY A 46 1.70 11.58 -0.59
C GLY A 46 1.63 10.28 0.19
N MET A 47 0.83 9.32 -0.26
CA MET A 47 0.74 8.01 0.41
C MET A 47 2.04 7.21 0.28
N THR A 48 2.73 7.24 -0.87
CA THR A 48 4.02 6.54 -1.02
C THR A 48 5.14 7.21 -0.20
N ASP A 49 5.13 8.53 -0.06
CA ASP A 49 6.02 9.25 0.86
C ASP A 49 5.74 8.88 2.32
N ASN A 50 4.47 8.78 2.72
CA ASN A 50 4.12 8.33 4.07
C ASN A 50 4.65 6.92 4.35
N LEU A 51 4.65 6.03 3.36
CA LEU A 51 5.27 4.70 3.49
C LEU A 51 6.79 4.75 3.63
N LEU A 52 7.47 5.73 3.01
CA LEU A 52 8.90 5.96 3.29
C LEU A 52 9.11 6.44 4.73
N LEU A 53 8.32 7.40 5.19
CA LEU A 53 8.42 7.95 6.55
C LEU A 53 8.13 6.90 7.62
N ALA A 54 7.19 5.98 7.35
CA ALA A 54 6.86 4.85 8.21
C ALA A 54 7.88 3.69 8.10
N GLY A 55 8.97 3.84 7.33
CA GLY A 55 10.01 2.82 7.15
C GLY A 55 9.56 1.58 6.37
N ARG A 56 8.43 1.65 5.66
CA ARG A 56 7.85 0.55 4.89
C ARG A 56 8.42 0.47 3.48
N CYS A 57 8.83 1.60 2.91
CA CYS A 57 9.34 1.73 1.56
C CYS A 57 10.76 2.31 1.56
N ARG A 58 11.63 1.81 0.68
CA ARG A 58 12.98 2.37 0.48
C ARG A 58 13.04 3.37 -0.68
N TYR A 59 12.23 3.17 -1.72
CA TYR A 59 12.27 3.95 -2.96
C TYR A 59 10.86 4.41 -3.37
N PRO A 60 10.30 5.46 -2.73
CA PRO A 60 8.89 5.84 -2.91
C PRO A 60 8.55 6.18 -4.35
N ARG A 61 9.44 6.86 -5.08
CA ARG A 61 9.22 7.19 -6.51
C ARG A 61 9.08 5.95 -7.39
N LYS A 62 9.82 4.88 -7.10
CA LYS A 62 9.71 3.64 -7.87
C LYS A 62 8.46 2.86 -7.48
N LEU A 63 8.09 2.87 -6.20
CA LEU A 63 6.82 2.31 -5.73
C LEU A 63 5.61 3.04 -6.34
N GLU A 64 5.67 4.37 -6.43
CA GLU A 64 4.69 5.20 -7.12
C GLU A 64 4.57 4.82 -8.60
N ALA A 65 5.70 4.64 -9.29
CA ALA A 65 5.71 4.17 -10.67
C ALA A 65 5.05 2.79 -10.84
N ASP A 66 5.28 1.86 -9.90
CA ASP A 66 4.62 0.55 -9.90
C ASP A 66 3.10 0.66 -9.68
N LEU A 67 2.64 1.61 -8.86
CA LEU A 67 1.22 1.90 -8.66
C LEU A 67 0.60 2.51 -9.91
N TRP A 68 1.27 3.46 -10.55
CA TRP A 68 0.85 4.05 -11.82
C TRP A 68 0.77 3.03 -12.94
N ALA A 69 1.74 2.12 -13.04
CA ALA A 69 1.72 1.04 -14.00
C ALA A 69 0.48 0.16 -13.82
N ARG A 70 0.05 -0.12 -12.58
CA ARG A 70 -1.20 -0.83 -12.31
C ARG A 70 -2.44 -0.01 -12.65
N GLU A 71 -2.47 1.25 -12.24
CA GLU A 71 -3.58 2.17 -12.48
C GLU A 71 -3.84 2.39 -13.98
N ALA A 72 -2.79 2.40 -14.80
CA ALA A 72 -2.87 2.57 -16.25
C ALA A 72 -3.55 1.39 -16.98
N VAL A 73 -3.59 0.20 -16.38
CA VAL A 73 -4.31 -0.95 -16.97
C VAL A 73 -5.81 -0.72 -16.90
N PHE A 74 -6.32 -0.38 -15.72
CA PHE A 74 -7.69 0.02 -15.45
C PHE A 74 -7.71 0.81 -14.14
N SER A 75 -8.59 1.82 -14.08
CA SER A 75 -8.84 2.61 -12.88
C SER A 75 -9.07 1.71 -11.67
N THR A 76 -8.42 2.03 -10.54
CA THR A 76 -8.65 1.36 -9.26
C THR A 76 -9.74 2.03 -8.41
N GLY A 77 -10.50 2.95 -9.00
CA GLY A 77 -11.75 3.45 -8.43
C GLY A 77 -12.79 2.33 -8.32
N LEU A 78 -13.49 2.27 -7.19
CA LEU A 78 -14.56 1.31 -6.95
C LEU A 78 -15.97 1.93 -6.99
N GLY A 79 -16.06 3.24 -7.26
CA GLY A 79 -17.25 4.04 -7.00
C GLY A 79 -17.49 4.23 -5.50
N PHE A 80 -18.65 4.81 -5.16
CA PHE A 80 -19.06 5.08 -3.78
C PHE A 80 -18.04 5.87 -2.94
N SER A 81 -17.27 6.76 -3.59
CA SER A 81 -16.20 7.55 -2.97
C SER A 81 -14.95 6.75 -2.53
N PHE A 82 -14.76 5.52 -3.02
CA PHE A 82 -13.58 4.69 -2.72
C PHE A 82 -12.66 4.49 -3.93
N ALA A 83 -11.35 4.46 -3.65
CA ALA A 83 -10.34 3.90 -4.55
C ALA A 83 -9.40 2.95 -3.80
N ILE A 84 -8.92 1.92 -4.50
CA ILE A 84 -8.00 0.92 -3.94
C ILE A 84 -6.74 0.78 -4.81
N PRO A 85 -5.83 1.78 -4.79
CA PRO A 85 -4.57 1.68 -5.50
C PRO A 85 -3.77 0.51 -4.96
N HIS A 86 -3.24 -0.35 -5.81
CA HIS A 86 -2.50 -1.52 -5.34
C HIS A 86 -1.36 -1.91 -6.24
N SER A 87 -0.31 -2.50 -5.66
CA SER A 87 0.79 -3.07 -6.43
C SER A 87 1.54 -4.15 -5.67
N LYS A 88 2.12 -5.09 -6.41
CA LYS A 88 3.22 -5.95 -5.95
C LYS A 88 4.51 -5.27 -6.38
N SER A 89 5.33 -4.83 -5.44
CA SER A 89 6.57 -4.07 -5.69
C SER A 89 7.77 -4.67 -4.98
N GLU A 90 8.95 -4.54 -5.57
CA GLU A 90 10.24 -4.83 -4.90
C GLU A 90 10.76 -3.62 -4.10
N HIS A 91 10.06 -2.47 -4.19
CA HIS A 91 10.44 -1.22 -3.56
C HIS A 91 9.75 -1.00 -2.20
N ILE A 92 8.87 -1.92 -1.82
CA ILE A 92 8.28 -2.02 -0.49
C ILE A 92 8.97 -3.14 0.30
N GLU A 93 9.49 -2.81 1.47
CA GLU A 93 10.21 -3.74 2.36
C GLU A 93 9.23 -4.60 3.16
N GLN A 94 8.11 -4.01 3.56
CA GLN A 94 7.05 -4.67 4.32
C GLN A 94 5.71 -4.45 3.66
N SER A 95 4.98 -5.53 3.37
CA SER A 95 3.61 -5.42 2.85
C SER A 95 2.76 -4.54 3.76
N THR A 96 2.12 -3.52 3.20
CA THR A 96 1.45 -2.48 3.96
C THR A 96 0.12 -2.08 3.31
N ILE A 97 -0.88 -1.84 4.15
CA ILE A 97 -2.13 -1.18 3.81
C ILE A 97 -2.05 0.25 4.38
N SER A 98 -2.10 1.24 3.49
CA SER A 98 -2.19 2.66 3.86
C SER A 98 -3.59 3.17 3.58
N VAL A 99 -4.13 3.98 4.49
CA VAL A 99 -5.49 4.52 4.41
C VAL A 99 -5.41 6.04 4.40
N ALA A 100 -6.10 6.67 3.46
CA ALA A 100 -6.29 8.11 3.43
C ALA A 100 -7.78 8.46 3.37
N ARG A 101 -8.19 9.45 4.16
CA ARG A 101 -9.43 10.21 3.94
C ARG A 101 -9.03 11.62 3.54
N LEU A 102 -9.45 12.04 2.36
CA LEU A 102 -9.15 13.35 1.80
C LEU A 102 -10.14 14.39 2.34
N GLN A 103 -9.72 15.66 2.41
CA GLN A 103 -10.62 16.75 2.76
C GLN A 103 -11.74 16.95 1.72
N ALA A 104 -11.42 16.73 0.44
CA ALA A 104 -12.38 16.76 -0.67
C ALA A 104 -12.16 15.54 -1.58
N PRO A 105 -13.21 15.02 -2.23
CA PRO A 105 -13.06 13.97 -3.23
C PRO A 105 -12.17 14.42 -4.40
N VAL A 106 -11.40 13.49 -4.96
CA VAL A 106 -10.59 13.72 -6.16
C VAL A 106 -11.05 12.80 -7.28
N ARG A 107 -10.91 13.24 -8.52
CA ARG A 107 -11.28 12.42 -9.69
C ARG A 107 -10.40 11.17 -9.78
N TRP A 108 -11.04 10.01 -9.90
CA TRP A 108 -10.38 8.71 -9.99
C TRP A 108 -10.89 7.89 -11.19
N GLY A 109 -10.47 8.30 -12.40
CA GLY A 109 -11.04 7.77 -13.64
C GLY A 109 -12.37 8.46 -13.94
N ASP A 110 -13.44 7.67 -14.01
CA ASP A 110 -14.80 8.16 -14.24
C ASP A 110 -15.58 8.42 -12.94
N ASP A 111 -15.04 8.00 -11.79
CA ASP A 111 -15.60 8.22 -10.45
C ASP A 111 -14.85 9.32 -9.69
N GLU A 112 -15.37 9.69 -8.51
CA GLU A 112 -14.65 10.45 -7.49
C GLU A 112 -14.33 9.58 -6.28
N ALA A 113 -13.18 9.81 -5.65
CA ALA A 113 -12.73 9.09 -4.47
C ALA A 113 -12.30 10.05 -3.36
N GLN A 114 -12.81 9.83 -2.15
CA GLN A 114 -12.41 10.54 -0.93
C GLN A 114 -11.75 9.58 0.07
N PHE A 115 -12.07 8.30 0.00
CA PHE A 115 -11.51 7.24 0.84
C PHE A 115 -10.57 6.37 0.00
N ILE A 116 -9.30 6.39 0.34
CA ILE A 116 -8.26 5.70 -0.42
C ILE A 116 -7.67 4.62 0.47
N ILE A 117 -7.70 3.37 0.00
CA ILE A 117 -7.10 2.24 0.70
C ILE A 117 -6.02 1.67 -0.22
N MET A 118 -4.78 2.09 -0.01
CA MET A 118 -3.65 1.64 -0.80
C MET A 118 -3.08 0.33 -0.27
N LEU A 119 -2.87 -0.66 -1.15
CA LEU A 119 -2.25 -1.93 -0.80
C LEU A 119 -0.91 -2.09 -1.53
N THR A 120 0.17 -2.24 -0.77
CA THR A 120 1.51 -2.48 -1.31
C THR A 120 2.01 -3.82 -0.78
N LEU A 121 2.34 -4.73 -1.69
CA LEU A 121 2.79 -6.07 -1.34
C LEU A 121 4.25 -6.23 -1.72
N ASN A 122 5.08 -6.68 -0.78
CA ASN A 122 6.48 -6.99 -1.08
C ASN A 122 6.53 -8.22 -2.01
N LYS A 123 7.15 -8.06 -3.20
CA LYS A 123 7.33 -9.14 -4.19
C LYS A 123 8.08 -10.36 -3.65
N HIS A 124 8.90 -10.17 -2.62
CA HIS A 124 9.70 -11.22 -1.99
C HIS A 124 9.05 -11.84 -0.76
N ALA A 125 7.89 -11.34 -0.32
CA ALA A 125 7.18 -11.95 0.80
C ALA A 125 6.62 -13.33 0.41
N ALA A 126 6.89 -14.34 1.24
CA ALA A 126 6.38 -15.68 1.04
C ALA A 126 4.88 -15.75 1.38
N GLY A 127 4.04 -15.88 0.36
CA GLY A 127 2.62 -16.22 0.51
C GLY A 127 1.63 -15.18 -0.05
N ASP A 128 0.71 -15.64 -0.90
CA ASP A 128 -0.42 -14.85 -1.42
C ASP A 128 -1.54 -14.62 -0.39
N GLN A 129 -1.26 -14.71 0.91
CA GLN A 129 -2.29 -14.62 1.96
C GLN A 129 -3.04 -13.28 1.91
N HIS A 130 -2.35 -12.22 1.50
CA HIS A 130 -2.90 -10.86 1.36
C HIS A 130 -3.87 -10.71 0.18
N MET A 131 -3.69 -11.47 -0.91
CA MET A 131 -4.61 -11.43 -2.07
C MET A 131 -6.02 -11.90 -1.70
N ARG A 132 -6.17 -12.76 -0.67
CA ARG A 132 -7.49 -13.19 -0.16
C ARG A 132 -8.23 -12.10 0.60
N ILE A 133 -7.49 -11.19 1.26
CA ILE A 133 -8.06 -10.01 1.93
C ILE A 133 -8.64 -9.07 0.88
N PHE A 134 -7.91 -8.86 -0.23
CA PHE A 134 -8.36 -8.08 -1.38
C PHE A 134 -9.67 -8.61 -2.00
N SER A 135 -9.81 -9.92 -2.20
CA SER A 135 -11.05 -10.51 -2.75
C SER A 135 -12.28 -10.29 -1.87
N ARG A 136 -12.10 -9.95 -0.59
CA ARG A 136 -13.20 -9.65 0.34
C ARG A 136 -13.53 -8.17 0.37
N LEU A 137 -12.53 -7.29 0.32
CA LEU A 137 -12.71 -5.83 0.35
C LEU A 137 -13.19 -5.27 -1.00
N ALA A 138 -12.76 -5.85 -2.12
CA ALA A 138 -13.12 -5.40 -3.47
C ALA A 138 -14.47 -5.93 -3.97
N ARG A 139 -15.18 -6.77 -3.18
CA ARG A 139 -16.54 -7.20 -3.54
C ARG A 139 -17.49 -6.03 -3.31
N PRO A 140 -18.28 -5.62 -4.31
CA PRO A 140 -19.42 -4.75 -4.06
C PRO A 140 -20.30 -5.43 -3.02
N HIS A 141 -20.37 -4.87 -1.82
CA HIS A 141 -21.52 -5.15 -0.98
C HIS A 141 -22.70 -4.53 -1.70
N HIS A 142 -23.41 -5.34 -2.50
CA HIS A 142 -24.82 -5.07 -2.75
C HIS A 142 -25.45 -4.98 -1.37
N ALA A 143 -25.62 -3.77 -0.86
CA ALA A 143 -26.48 -3.51 0.26
C ALA A 143 -27.83 -4.10 -0.14
N ARG A 144 -28.14 -5.30 0.39
CA ARG A 144 -29.51 -5.81 0.33
C ARG A 144 -30.33 -4.71 0.96
N ARG A 145 -31.24 -4.11 0.17
CA ARG A 145 -32.32 -3.30 0.71
C ARG A 145 -32.92 -4.11 1.85
N ILE A 146 -32.74 -3.62 3.07
CA ILE A 146 -33.51 -4.09 4.22
C ILE A 146 -34.95 -3.64 3.91
N PRO A 147 -35.94 -4.56 3.91
CA PRO A 147 -37.32 -4.23 3.56
C PRO A 147 -37.94 -3.20 4.50
#